data_AF-A0A931GSR3-F1
#
_entry.id   AF-A0A931GSR3-F1
#
_cell.length_a   1.000
_cell.length_b   1.000
_cell.length_c   1.000
_cell.angle_alpha   90.00
_cell.angle_beta   90.00
_cell.angle_gamma   90.00
#
_symmetry.space_group_name_H-M   'P 1'
#
loop_
_entity.id
_entity.type
_entity.pdbx_description
1 polymer ?
#
loop_
_entity_poly.entity_id
_entity_poly.type
_entity_poly.pdbx_seq_one_letter_code
_entity_poly.pdbx_strand_id
1 'polypeptide(L)' 'MSEADVEEIKARLRDEFGGQGWSIVYSSKGRWWAFRGPMTRETFDATSDVEADCPEELRARLREVMAR' A
#
# COMPACT_ATOMS: atom_id res chain seq x y z
N MET A 1 -10.31 -5.88 13.54
CA MET A 1 -8.87 -6.18 13.58
C MET A 1 -8.30 -5.50 14.81
N SER A 2 -7.50 -6.20 15.59
CA SER A 2 -6.71 -5.57 16.64
C SER A 2 -5.58 -4.73 16.02
N GLU A 3 -5.00 -3.84 16.80
CA GLU A 3 -3.84 -3.05 16.36
C GLU A 3 -2.64 -3.95 16.02
N ALA A 4 -2.49 -5.08 16.74
CA ALA A 4 -1.48 -6.09 16.46
C ALA A 4 -1.68 -6.76 15.08
N ASP A 5 -2.92 -7.06 14.71
CA ASP A 5 -3.22 -7.63 13.37
C ASP A 5 -2.83 -6.65 12.26
N VAL A 6 -3.12 -5.35 12.45
CA VAL A 6 -2.80 -4.30 11.48
C VAL A 6 -1.28 -4.17 11.30
N GLU A 7 -0.52 -4.18 12.38
CA GLU A 7 0.94 -4.07 12.31
C GLU A 7 1.58 -5.31 11.66
N GLU A 8 1.07 -6.53 11.92
CA GLU A 8 1.54 -7.73 11.21
C GLU A 8 1.28 -7.62 9.70
N ILE A 9 0.07 -7.21 9.31
CA ILE A 9 -0.30 -7.05 7.90
C ILE A 9 0.58 -5.98 7.23
N LYS A 10 0.79 -4.83 7.88
CA LYS A 10 1.71 -3.79 7.39
C LYS A 10 3.12 -4.31 7.22
N ALA A 11 3.61 -5.11 8.17
CA ALA A 11 4.95 -5.70 8.10
C ALA A 11 5.08 -6.64 6.90
N ARG A 12 4.10 -7.52 6.66
CA ARG A 12 4.07 -8.41 5.49
C ARG A 12 4.03 -7.63 4.18
N LEU A 13 3.17 -6.62 4.08
CA LEU A 13 3.07 -5.79 2.88
C LEU A 13 4.36 -4.98 2.66
N ARG A 14 5.01 -4.50 3.72
CA ARG A 14 6.29 -3.80 3.63
C ARG A 14 7.43 -4.73 3.25
N ASP A 15 7.42 -5.97 3.71
CA ASP A 15 8.40 -6.98 3.29
C ASP A 15 8.26 -7.31 1.79
N GLU A 16 7.02 -7.49 1.32
CA GLU A 16 6.74 -7.77 -0.09
C GLU A 16 6.99 -6.57 -1.02
N PHE A 17 6.58 -5.36 -0.62
CA PHE A 17 6.51 -4.19 -1.51
C PHE A 17 7.48 -3.06 -1.14
N GLY A 18 8.02 -3.06 0.09
CA GLY A 18 8.94 -2.02 0.56
C GLY A 18 10.26 -2.00 -0.20
N GLY A 19 10.70 -3.14 -0.73
CA GLY A 19 11.84 -3.21 -1.65
C GLY A 19 11.63 -2.46 -2.97
N GLN A 20 10.37 -2.13 -3.32
CA GLN A 20 10.02 -1.39 -4.53
C GLN A 20 9.67 0.10 -4.27
N GLY A 21 9.82 0.56 -3.02
CA GLY A 21 9.57 1.95 -2.63
C GLY A 21 8.11 2.24 -2.25
N TRP A 22 7.30 1.21 -1.98
CA TRP A 22 5.94 1.37 -1.48
C TRP A 22 5.91 1.61 0.03
N SER A 23 5.13 2.60 0.43
CA SER A 23 4.81 2.93 1.82
C SER A 23 3.37 2.53 2.12
N ILE A 24 3.18 1.67 3.12
CA ILE A 24 1.88 1.15 3.53
C ILE A 24 1.36 1.91 4.75
N VAL A 25 0.14 2.41 4.66
CA VAL A 25 -0.56 3.16 5.70
C VAL A 25 -1.92 2.53 5.93
N TYR A 26 -2.31 2.42 7.20
CA TYR A 26 -3.67 2.03 7.58
C TYR A 26 -4.31 3.21 8.32
N SER A 27 -5.46 3.65 7.81
CA SER A 27 -6.27 4.68 8.42
C SER A 27 -7.06 4.10 9.59
N SER A 28 -7.21 4.89 10.65
CA SER A 28 -8.08 4.57 11.79
C SER A 28 -9.56 4.38 11.39
N LYS A 29 -9.95 4.79 10.17
CA LYS A 29 -11.28 4.54 9.58
C LYS A 29 -11.43 3.15 8.95
N GLY A 30 -10.42 2.29 9.04
CA GLY A 30 -10.48 0.94 8.45
C GLY A 30 -9.99 0.84 7.01
N ARG A 31 -9.39 1.90 6.46
CA ARG A 31 -8.91 1.92 5.07
C ARG A 31 -7.42 1.71 4.96
N TRP A 32 -7.01 0.92 3.99
CA TRP A 32 -5.63 0.64 3.63
C TRP A 32 -5.19 1.52 2.47
N TRP A 33 -3.98 2.05 2.57
CA TRP A 33 -3.37 2.95 1.60
C TRP A 33 -1.95 2.49 1.34
N ALA A 34 -1.53 2.54 0.09
CA ALA A 34 -0.16 2.32 -0.30
C ALA A 34 0.24 3.39 -1.31
N PHE A 35 1.41 4.00 -1.13
CA PHE A 35 1.93 4.99 -2.07
C PHE A 35 3.41 4.78 -2.35
N ARG A 36 3.83 5.02 -3.59
CA ARG A 36 5.23 4.87 -4.03
C ARG A 36 5.88 6.24 -4.23
N GLY A 37 7.07 6.44 -3.67
CA GLY A 37 7.87 7.68 -3.83
C GLY A 37 9.21 7.45 -4.54
N PRO A 38 9.90 8.51 -5.04
CA PRO A 38 9.82 9.91 -4.63
C PRO A 38 8.79 10.75 -5.40
N MET A 39 8.06 11.61 -4.68
CA MET A 39 7.06 12.54 -5.22
C MET A 39 7.73 13.63 -6.07
N THR A 40 8.14 13.32 -7.30
CA THR A 40 8.36 14.36 -8.31
C THR A 40 7.01 14.79 -8.84
N ARG A 41 6.81 16.10 -9.03
CA ARG A 41 5.55 16.73 -9.46
C ARG A 41 5.00 16.17 -10.79
N GLU A 42 5.85 15.47 -11.54
CA GLU A 42 5.56 14.82 -12.83
C GLU A 42 5.03 13.38 -12.69
N THR A 43 5.21 12.71 -11.53
CA THR A 43 4.78 11.33 -11.29
C THR A 43 3.45 11.25 -10.53
N PHE A 44 2.67 12.33 -10.57
CA PHE A 44 1.29 12.39 -10.09
C PHE A 44 0.35 11.66 -11.06
N ASP A 45 0.77 10.49 -11.53
CA ASP A 45 -0.08 9.55 -12.23
C ASP A 45 -0.83 8.77 -11.16
N ALA A 46 -2.15 8.63 -11.30
CA ALA A 46 -3.07 7.97 -10.35
C ALA A 46 -2.73 6.48 -10.06
N THR A 47 -1.61 6.01 -10.60
CA THR A 47 -1.04 4.67 -10.42
C THR A 47 -0.04 4.61 -9.26
N SER A 48 0.40 5.75 -8.73
CA SER A 48 1.38 5.84 -7.64
C SER A 48 0.77 5.72 -6.24
N ASP A 49 -0.55 5.78 -6.13
CA ASP A 49 -1.31 5.57 -4.92
C ASP A 49 -2.39 4.49 -5.13
N VAL A 50 -2.57 3.65 -4.11
CA VAL A 50 -3.52 2.56 -4.10
C VAL A 50 -4.26 2.61 -2.78
N GLU A 51 -5.58 2.75 -2.82
CA GLU A 51 -6.45 2.59 -1.66
C GLU A 51 -7.26 1.29 -1.76
N ALA A 52 -7.59 0.72 -0.61
CA ALA A 52 -8.49 -0.42 -0.49
C ALA A 52 -9.14 -0.46 0.90
N ASP A 53 -10.33 -1.04 1.00
CA ASP A 53 -11.01 -1.25 2.29
C ASP A 53 -10.50 -2.51 3.03
N CYS A 54 -9.81 -3.41 2.30
CA CYS A 54 -9.26 -4.66 2.84
C CYS A 54 -7.79 -4.85 2.46
N PRO A 55 -6.98 -5.51 3.31
CA PRO A 55 -5.56 -5.72 3.06
C PRO A 55 -5.27 -6.66 1.88
N GLU A 56 -6.13 -7.64 1.64
CA GLU A 56 -6.03 -8.55 0.49
C GLU A 56 -6.26 -7.81 -0.82
N GLU A 57 -7.22 -6.88 -0.84
CA GLU A 57 -7.50 -6.03 -1.98
C GLU A 57 -6.35 -5.06 -2.23
N LEU A 58 -5.76 -4.47 -1.18
CA LEU A 58 -4.56 -3.64 -1.31
C LEU A 58 -3.42 -4.42 -1.96
N ARG A 59 -3.18 -5.66 -1.51
CA ARG A 59 -2.13 -6.54 -2.06
C ARG A 59 -2.37 -6.89 -3.53
N ALA A 60 -3.61 -7.20 -3.89
CA ALA A 60 -3.98 -7.52 -5.27
C ALA A 60 -3.75 -6.32 -6.19
N ARG A 61 -4.21 -5.13 -5.79
CA ARG A 61 -4.01 -3.89 -6.55
C ARG A 61 -2.54 -3.52 -6.67
N LEU A 62 -1.76 -3.63 -5.59
CA LEU A 62 -0.31 -3.41 -5.63
C LEU A 62 0.39 -4.35 -6.62
N ARG A 63 0.00 -5.62 -6.65
CA ARG A 63 0.53 -6.58 -7.64
C ARG A 63 0.13 -6.22 -9.07
N GLU A 64 -1.11 -5.81 -9.29
CA GLU A 64 -1.57 -5.38 -10.61
C GLU A 64 -0.78 -4.16 -11.11
N VAL A 65 -0.57 -3.18 -10.24
CA VAL A 65 0.23 -1.99 -10.54
C VAL A 65 1.68 -2.35 -10.87
N MET A 66 2.28 -3.30 -10.16
CA MET A 66 3.66 -3.73 -10.40
C MET A 66 3.83 -4.70 -11.58
N ALA A 67 2.74 -5.34 -12.02
CA ALA A 67 2.74 -6.23 -13.17
C ALA A 67 2.60 -5.50 -14.52
N ARG A 68 2.30 -4.19 -14.47
CA ARG A 68 2.31 -3.28 -15.62
C ARG A 68 3.69 -2.69 -15.88
#